data_AF-A0A538FZV2-F1
#
_entry.id   AF-A0A538FZV2-F1
#
_cell.length_a   1.000
_cell.length_b   1.000
_cell.length_c   1.000
_cell.angle_alpha   90.00
_cell.angle_beta   90.00
_cell.angle_gamma   90.00
#
_symmetry.space_group_name_H-M   'P 1'
#
loop_
_entity.id
_entity.type
_entity.pdbx_description
1 polymer ?
#
loop_
_entity_poly.entity_id
_entity_poly.type
_entity_poly.pdbx_seq_one_letter_code
_entity_poly.pdbx_strand_id
1 'polypeptide(L)' 'MKVLYLATTGASDPTRASIPLHIAANGSVEVDHESAVVLVGDATELASQETAERVEGVGVPPARDLFRKLLDNNVPVYV' A
#
# COMPACT_ATOMS: atom_id res chain seq x y z
N MET A 1 -2.27 -18.53 0.80
CA MET A 1 -1.56 -18.27 -0.48
C MET A 1 -0.44 -17.25 -0.22
N LYS A 2 0.66 -17.27 -0.99
CA LYS A 2 1.73 -16.26 -0.89
C LYS A 2 1.57 -15.23 -2.01
N VAL A 3 1.53 -13.94 -1.67
CA VAL A 3 1.30 -12.85 -2.65
C VAL A 3 2.28 -11.71 -2.43
N LEU A 4 2.95 -11.26 -3.50
CA LEU A 4 3.75 -10.04 -3.50
C LEU A 4 3.03 -8.98 -4.33
N TYR A 5 2.74 -7.83 -3.73
CA TYR A 5 2.14 -6.68 -4.38
C TYR A 5 3.22 -5.69 -4.79
N LEU A 6 3.42 -5.51 -6.10
CA LEU A 6 4.31 -4.46 -6.62
C LEU A 6 3.54 -3.14 -6.76
N ALA A 7 4.00 -2.11 -6.06
CA ALA A 7 3.59 -0.73 -6.30
C ALA A 7 4.65 -0.02 -7.12
N THR A 8 4.24 0.63 -8.20
CA THR A 8 5.17 1.34 -9.11
C THR A 8 4.80 2.80 -9.35
N THR A 9 3.67 3.25 -8.83
CA THR A 9 3.14 4.60 -9.03
C THR A 9 3.19 5.38 -7.71
N GLY A 10 3.75 6.57 -7.75
CA GLY A 10 3.88 7.49 -6.61
C GLY A 10 2.72 8.47 -6.49
N ALA A 11 2.94 9.57 -5.76
CA ALA A 11 1.88 10.53 -5.44
C ALA A 11 1.33 11.28 -6.67
N SER A 12 1.97 11.17 -7.83
CA SER A 12 1.51 11.74 -9.10
C SER A 12 0.19 11.15 -9.60
N ASP A 13 -0.15 9.92 -9.21
CA ASP A 13 -1.49 9.33 -9.37
C ASP A 13 -1.90 8.64 -8.06
N PRO A 14 -2.57 9.38 -7.14
CA PRO A 14 -2.93 8.89 -5.82
C PRO A 14 -3.81 7.65 -5.83
N THR A 15 -4.64 7.50 -6.86
CA THR A 15 -5.54 6.35 -6.98
C THR A 15 -4.74 5.09 -7.31
N ARG A 16 -3.89 5.15 -8.35
CA ARG A 16 -3.05 4.01 -8.74
C ARG A 16 -2.02 3.64 -7.67
N ALA A 17 -1.45 4.64 -7.00
CA ALA A 17 -0.52 4.45 -5.89
C ALA A 17 -1.14 3.64 -4.74
N SER A 18 -2.44 3.82 -4.50
CA SER A 18 -3.15 3.21 -3.38
C SER A 18 -3.66 1.79 -3.67
N ILE A 19 -3.83 1.40 -4.94
CA ILE A 19 -4.44 0.10 -5.30
C ILE A 19 -3.66 -1.10 -4.74
N PRO A 20 -2.33 -1.22 -4.89
CA PRO A 20 -1.58 -2.36 -4.35
C PRO A 20 -1.70 -2.45 -2.82
N LEU A 21 -1.65 -1.31 -2.12
CA LEU A 21 -1.84 -1.23 -0.67
C LEU A 21 -3.26 -1.67 -0.27
N HIS A 22 -4.27 -1.24 -1.02
CA HIS A 22 -5.66 -1.57 -0.75
C HIS A 22 -5.93 -3.07 -0.90
N ILE A 23 -5.42 -3.69 -1.97
CA ILE A 23 -5.63 -5.12 -2.18
C ILE A 23 -4.85 -5.94 -1.14
N ALA A 24 -3.65 -5.50 -0.74
CA ALA A 24 -2.92 -6.14 0.35
C ALA A 24 -3.69 -6.03 1.68
N ALA A 25 -4.06 -4.81 2.08
CA ALA A 25 -4.63 -4.51 3.39
C ALA A 25 -6.10 -4.93 3.55
N ASN A 26 -6.92 -4.82 2.51
CA ASN A 26 -8.37 -5.09 2.57
C ASN A 26 -8.79 -6.29 1.73
N GLY A 27 -7.88 -6.86 0.94
CA GLY A 27 -8.08 -8.15 0.27
C GLY A 27 -7.36 -9.25 1.02
N SER A 28 -6.03 -9.29 0.93
CA SER A 28 -5.21 -10.41 1.43
C SER A 28 -5.25 -10.58 2.96
N VAL A 29 -5.22 -9.49 3.73
CA VAL A 29 -5.33 -9.56 5.19
C VAL A 29 -6.66 -10.17 5.63
N GLU A 30 -7.78 -9.84 4.98
CA GLU A 30 -9.13 -10.32 5.36
C GLU A 30 -9.33 -11.82 5.17
N VAL A 31 -8.46 -12.47 4.37
CA VAL A 31 -8.53 -13.89 4.06
C VAL A 31 -7.25 -14.64 4.49
N ASP A 32 -6.49 -14.06 5.43
CA ASP A 32 -5.28 -14.65 6.03
C ASP A 32 -4.23 -15.11 4.99
N HIS A 33 -4.05 -14.35 3.91
CA HIS A 33 -2.97 -14.61 2.96
C HIS A 33 -1.64 -14.08 3.48
N GLU A 34 -0.57 -14.85 3.27
CA GLU A 34 0.80 -14.41 3.50
C GLU A 34 1.19 -13.43 2.40
N SER A 35 1.16 -12.13 2.71
CA SER A 35 1.38 -11.08 1.73
C SER A 35 2.54 -10.16 2.10
N ALA A 36 3.07 -9.49 1.08
CA ALA A 36 4.02 -8.39 1.24
C ALA A 36 3.77 -7.34 0.15
N VAL A 37 4.19 -6.11 0.42
CA VAL A 37 4.21 -5.01 -0.55
C VAL A 37 5.66 -4.65 -0.85
N VAL A 38 5.98 -4.38 -2.11
CA VAL A 38 7.24 -3.77 -2.51
C VAL A 38 6.96 -2.48 -3.28
N LEU A 39 7.58 -1.39 -2.82
CA LEU A 39 7.55 -0.09 -3.45
C LEU A 39 8.73 -0.01 -4.43
N VAL A 40 8.46 0.29 -5.69
CA VAL A 40 9.49 0.37 -6.74
C VAL A 40 9.27 1.63 -7.57
N GLY A 41 10.35 2.31 -7.96
CA GLY A 41 10.25 3.54 -8.75
C GLY A 41 9.54 4.65 -7.99
N ASP A 42 8.58 5.33 -8.63
CA ASP A 42 7.87 6.48 -8.02
C ASP A 42 7.10 6.09 -6.75
N ALA A 43 6.70 4.82 -6.60
CA ALA A 43 6.05 4.36 -5.37
C ALA A 43 6.94 4.48 -4.13
N THR A 44 8.27 4.55 -4.28
CA THR A 44 9.20 4.76 -3.16
C THR A 44 8.97 6.09 -2.44
N GLU A 45 8.31 7.07 -3.08
CA GLU A 45 7.87 8.31 -2.43
C GLU A 45 6.94 8.04 -1.23
N LEU A 46 6.16 6.95 -1.26
CA LEU A 46 5.25 6.55 -0.19
C LEU A 46 5.97 6.04 1.07
N ALA A 47 7.28 5.77 1.00
CA ALA A 47 8.09 5.50 2.19
C ALA A 47 8.24 6.75 3.08
N SER A 48 8.06 7.95 2.51
CA SER A 48 7.97 9.18 3.28
C SER A 48 6.61 9.29 3.97
N GLN A 49 6.61 9.40 5.29
CA GLN A 49 5.39 9.60 6.08
C GLN A 49 4.61 10.85 5.61
N GLU A 50 5.31 11.95 5.33
CA GLU A 50 4.67 13.20 4.85
C GLU A 50 3.93 12.96 3.52
N THR A 51 4.51 12.19 2.60
CA THR A 51 3.86 11.86 1.33
C THR A 51 2.68 10.91 1.55
N ALA A 52 2.88 9.83 2.29
CA ALA A 52 1.84 8.84 2.56
C ALA A 52 0.61 9.47 3.26
N GLU A 53 0.81 10.48 4.12
CA GLU A 53 -0.26 11.21 4.78
C GLU A 53 -1.09 12.12 3.83
N ARG A 54 -0.60 12.42 2.63
CA ARG A 54 -1.30 13.27 1.65
C ARG A 54 -1.93 12.50 0.50
N VAL A 55 -1.62 11.22 0.34
CA VAL A 55 -2.10 10.40 -0.78
C VAL A 55 -3.53 9.91 -0.49
N GLU A 56 -4.47 10.45 -1.26
CA GLU A 56 -5.90 10.12 -1.20
C GLU A 56 -6.39 9.73 -2.60
N GLY A 57 -6.65 8.43 -2.79
CA GLY A 57 -7.20 7.89 -4.04
C GLY A 57 -8.72 7.96 -4.11
N VAL A 58 -9.27 7.87 -5.32
CA VAL A 58 -10.73 7.82 -5.53
C VAL A 58 -11.23 6.39 -5.43
N GLY A 59 -12.22 6.14 -4.57
CA GLY A 59 -12.83 4.82 -4.41
C GLY A 59 -11.98 3.81 -3.62
N VAL A 60 -10.89 4.26 -3.01
CA VAL A 60 -10.02 3.49 -2.12
C VAL A 60 -9.73 4.31 -0.84
N PRO A 61 -9.45 3.67 0.30
CA PRO A 61 -9.09 4.39 1.52
C PRO A 61 -7.81 5.23 1.36
N PRO A 62 -7.61 6.28 2.17
CA PRO A 62 -6.36 7.03 2.23
C PRO A 62 -5.15 6.13 2.47
N ALA A 63 -4.00 6.44 1.85
CA ALA A 63 -2.81 5.61 1.96
C ALA A 63 -2.33 5.44 3.41
N ARG A 64 -2.46 6.48 4.25
CA ARG A 64 -2.16 6.40 5.70
C ARG A 64 -2.90 5.26 6.41
N ASP A 65 -4.18 5.05 6.07
CA ASP A 65 -5.03 4.06 6.74
C ASP A 65 -4.68 2.65 6.24
N LEU A 66 -4.35 2.55 4.94
CA LEU A 66 -3.87 1.31 4.35
C LEU A 66 -2.53 0.89 4.97
N PHE A 67 -1.55 1.80 5.07
CA PHE A 67 -0.27 1.51 5.73
C PHE A 67 -0.43 1.14 7.19
N ARG A 68 -1.31 1.85 7.92
CA ARG A 68 -1.61 1.52 9.31
C ARG A 68 -2.14 0.10 9.45
N LYS A 69 -3.09 -0.30 8.59
CA LYS A 69 -3.62 -1.66 8.61
C LYS A 69 -2.57 -2.72 8.25
N LEU A 70 -1.70 -2.44 7.26
CA LEU A 70 -0.58 -3.32 6.94
C LEU A 70 0.35 -3.50 8.14
N LEU A 71 0.69 -2.41 8.83
CA LEU A 71 1.52 -2.43 10.03
C LEU A 71 0.86 -3.21 11.18
N ASP A 72 -0.41 -2.93 11.48
CA ASP A 72 -1.17 -3.59 12.55
C ASP A 72 -1.28 -5.12 12.32
N ASN A 73 -1.19 -5.56 11.06
CA ASN A 73 -1.22 -6.98 10.66
C ASN A 73 0.15 -7.57 10.32
N ASN A 74 1.25 -6.86 10.62
CA ASN A 74 2.63 -7.31 10.34
C ASN A 74 2.89 -7.67 8.87
N VAL A 75 2.19 -7.03 7.92
CA VAL A 75 2.45 -7.20 6.49
C VAL A 75 3.73 -6.44 6.13
N PRO A 76 4.79 -7.11 5.63
CA PRO A 76 6.03 -6.44 5.29
C PRO A 76 5.85 -5.47 4.11
N VAL A 77 6.45 -4.29 4.23
CA VAL A 77 6.58 -3.31 3.16
C VAL A 77 8.07 -3.10 2.88
N TYR A 78 8.49 -3.38 1.65
CA TYR A 78 9.85 -3.21 1.16
C TYR A 78 9.96 -2.00 0.23
N VAL A 79 11.16 -1.46 0.10
CA VAL A 79 11.54 -0.34 -0.77
C VAL A 79 12.79 -0.73 -1.56
#